data_AF-A0A3B9BS76-F1
#
_entry.id   AF-A0A3B9BS76-F1
#
_cell.length_a   1.000
_cell.length_b   1.000
_cell.length_c   1.000
_cell.angle_alpha   90.00
_cell.angle_beta   90.00
_cell.angle_gamma   90.00
#
_symmetry.space_group_name_H-M   'P 1'
#
loop_
_entity.id
_entity.type
_entity.pdbx_description
1 polymer ?
#
loop_
_entity_poly.entity_id
_entity_poly.type
_entity_poly.pdbx_seq_one_letter_code
_entity_poly.pdbx_strand_id
1 'polypeptide(L)'
;MDLFYKLLKRKENKLKYQRRDEPLKPLVVRLPVDLKEQLDVASKHQGISQSRLAVDLISQGLNQSVSLEAMLDDIEKEPPVTDDGQVDLEDWLSRI
;
A
#
# COMPACT_ATOMS: atom_id res chain seq x y z
N MET A 1 -19.92 -36.78 -31.61
CA MET A 1 -18.83 -36.28 -30.75
C MET A 1 -19.37 -35.07 -29.98
N ASP A 2 -20.20 -35.33 -28.97
CA ASP A 2 -20.76 -34.32 -28.06
C ASP A 2 -19.78 -34.10 -26.91
N LEU A 3 -18.79 -33.23 -27.15
CA LEU A 3 -17.79 -32.89 -26.13
C LEU A 3 -18.21 -31.60 -25.41
N PHE A 4 -18.78 -31.78 -24.22
CA PHE A 4 -18.46 -31.00 -23.02
C PHE A 4 -18.66 -29.46 -23.01
N TYR A 5 -19.50 -28.87 -23.86
CA TYR A 5 -19.79 -27.42 -23.78
C TYR A 5 -20.80 -27.00 -22.70
N LYS A 6 -21.36 -27.94 -21.93
CA LYS A 6 -22.21 -27.64 -20.77
C LYS A 6 -21.43 -27.86 -19.48
N LEU A 7 -21.20 -26.80 -18.71
CA LEU A 7 -20.89 -26.75 -17.25
C LEU A 7 -19.65 -25.98 -16.78
N LEU A 8 -19.19 -24.97 -17.52
CA LEU A 8 -18.43 -23.88 -16.90
C LEU A 8 -19.31 -22.63 -16.76
N LYS A 9 -20.40 -22.75 -15.96
CA LYS A 9 -21.04 -21.57 -15.36
C LYS A 9 -20.01 -20.95 -14.41
N ARG A 10 -19.18 -20.07 -14.94
CA ARG A 10 -18.23 -19.25 -14.18
C ARG A 10 -19.06 -18.50 -13.14
N LYS A 11 -18.94 -18.89 -11.88
CA LYS A 11 -19.59 -18.20 -10.76
C LYS A 11 -18.90 -16.84 -10.65
N GLU A 12 -19.50 -15.81 -11.25
CA GLU A 12 -19.03 -14.43 -11.07
C GLU A 12 -19.13 -14.11 -9.58
N ASN A 13 -17.99 -14.12 -8.90
CA ASN A 13 -17.89 -13.69 -7.50
C ASN A 13 -17.99 -12.16 -7.48
N LYS A 14 -19.21 -11.64 -7.58
CA LYS A 14 -19.45 -10.22 -7.34
C LYS A 14 -19.13 -9.94 -5.88
N LEU A 15 -18.07 -9.16 -5.64
CA LEU A 15 -17.71 -8.66 -4.32
C LEU A 15 -18.93 -7.99 -3.71
N LYS A 16 -19.51 -8.61 -2.68
CA LYS A 16 -20.62 -8.03 -1.93
C LYS A 16 -20.03 -7.06 -0.92
N TYR A 17 -20.11 -5.77 -1.23
CA TYR A 17 -19.77 -4.72 -0.28
C TYR A 17 -20.73 -4.78 0.92
N GLN A 18 -20.18 -4.63 2.11
CA GLN A 18 -20.96 -4.58 3.34
C GLN A 18 -21.83 -3.32 3.33
N ARG A 19 -23.14 -3.48 3.56
CA ARG A 19 -24.08 -2.35 3.65
C ARG A 19 -23.92 -1.63 4.98
N ARG A 20 -24.22 -0.32 4.99
CA ARG A 20 -24.05 0.57 6.16
C ARG A 20 -24.80 0.10 7.41
N ASP A 21 -25.91 -0.61 7.23
CA ASP A 21 -26.79 -1.07 8.32
C ASP A 21 -26.52 -2.53 8.75
N GLU A 22 -25.51 -3.19 8.18
CA GLU A 22 -25.13 -4.55 8.54
C GLU A 22 -24.00 -4.56 9.58
N PRO A 23 -24.04 -5.46 10.58
CA PRO A 23 -23.00 -5.55 11.60
C PRO A 23 -21.64 -5.86 10.96
N LEU A 24 -20.64 -5.01 11.21
CA LEU A 24 -19.30 -5.09 10.63
C LEU A 24 -18.75 -6.52 10.70
N LYS A 25 -18.43 -7.09 9.54
CA LYS A 25 -17.89 -8.45 9.47
C LYS A 25 -16.39 -8.38 9.76
N PRO A 26 -15.87 -9.20 10.70
CA PRO A 26 -14.44 -9.24 10.95
C PRO A 26 -13.71 -9.79 9.73
N LEU A 27 -12.66 -9.08 9.30
CA LEU A 27 -11.77 -9.56 8.25
C LEU A 27 -10.77 -10.55 8.87
N VAL A 28 -10.82 -11.80 8.41
CA VAL A 28 -9.87 -12.84 8.81
C VAL A 28 -8.79 -12.95 7.75
N VAL A 29 -7.53 -12.78 8.15
CA VAL A 29 -6.39 -12.78 7.25
C VAL A 29 -5.41 -13.88 7.67
N ARG A 30 -4.79 -14.52 6.69
CA ARG A 30 -3.68 -15.45 6.93
C ARG A 30 -2.38 -14.68 6.83
N LEU A 31 -1.57 -14.75 7.88
CA LEU A 31 -0.25 -14.13 7.94
C LEU A 31 0.83 -15.22 7.95
N PRO A 32 2.03 -14.93 7.44
CA PRO A 32 3.21 -15.76 7.70
C PRO A 32 3.41 -15.96 9.20
N VAL A 33 3.96 -17.12 9.60
CA VAL A 33 4.10 -17.52 11.01
C VAL A 33 4.89 -16.46 11.79
N ASP A 34 6.05 -16.07 11.28
CA ASP A 34 6.95 -15.11 11.93
C ASP A 34 6.28 -13.74 12.08
N LEU A 35 5.51 -13.32 11.08
CA LEU A 35 4.84 -12.02 11.08
C LEU A 35 3.70 -11.95 12.10
N LYS A 36 3.01 -13.07 12.33
CA LYS A 36 1.99 -13.15 13.40
C LYS A 36 2.62 -12.99 14.78
N GLU A 37 3.77 -13.63 15.03
CA GLU A 37 4.46 -13.54 16.31
C GLU A 37 4.99 -12.13 16.57
N GLN A 38 5.59 -11.51 15.55
CA GLN A 38 6.04 -10.12 15.62
C GLN A 38 4.88 -9.16 15.91
N LEU A 39 3.72 -9.35 15.24
CA LEU A 39 2.53 -8.55 15.49
C LEU A 39 2.01 -8.73 16.92
N ASP A 40 2.02 -9.95 17.46
CA ASP A 40 1.60 -10.23 18.83
C ASP A 40 2.50 -9.51 19.84
N VAL A 41 3.82 -9.66 19.72
CA VAL A 41 4.79 -8.98 20.59
C VAL A 41 4.65 -7.47 20.53
N ALA A 42 4.59 -6.90 19.32
CA ALA A 42 4.47 -5.47 19.12
C ALA A 42 3.15 -4.91 19.69
N SER A 43 2.05 -5.63 19.51
CA SER A 43 0.74 -5.22 20.04
C SER A 43 0.71 -5.18 21.56
N LYS A 44 1.32 -6.18 22.21
CA LYS A 44 1.46 -6.24 23.67
C LYS A 44 2.35 -5.13 24.20
N HIS A 45 3.47 -4.85 23.53
CA HIS A 45 4.39 -3.78 23.91
C HIS A 45 3.70 -2.40 23.87
N GLN A 46 2.82 -2.18 22.90
CA GLN A 46 2.06 -0.93 22.76
C GLN A 46 0.75 -0.90 23.56
N GLY A 47 0.37 -2.02 24.19
CA GLY A 47 -0.88 -2.13 24.95
C GLY A 47 -2.15 -2.00 24.10
N ILE A 48 -2.07 -2.33 22.80
CA ILE A 48 -3.21 -2.24 21.86
C ILE A 48 -3.56 -3.60 21.26
N SER A 49 -4.74 -3.72 20.66
CA SER A 49 -5.13 -4.96 19.97
C SER A 49 -4.31 -5.16 18.69
N GLN A 50 -4.04 -6.43 18.35
CA GLN A 50 -3.39 -6.81 17.09
C GLN A 50 -4.09 -6.24 15.86
N SER A 51 -5.43 -6.22 15.87
CA SER A 51 -6.22 -5.66 14.76
C SER A 51 -6.01 -4.15 14.60
N ARG A 52 -5.91 -3.41 15.71
CA ARG A 52 -5.64 -1.97 15.69
C ARG A 52 -4.24 -1.69 15.17
N LEU A 53 -3.25 -2.40 15.72
CA LEU A 53 -1.86 -2.27 15.26
C LEU A 53 -1.73 -2.58 13.76
N ALA A 54 -2.41 -3.62 13.27
CA ALA A 54 -2.40 -3.96 11.86
C ALA A 54 -2.98 -2.84 10.98
N VAL A 55 -4.08 -2.22 11.41
CA VAL A 55 -4.67 -1.08 10.69
C VAL A 55 -3.71 0.11 10.66
N ASP A 56 -3.08 0.43 11.79
CA ASP A 56 -2.12 1.53 11.89
C ASP A 56 -0.92 1.28 10.95
N LEU A 57 -0.33 0.07 10.96
CA LEU A 57 0.76 -0.30 10.06
C LEU A 57 0.36 -0.25 8.58
N ILE A 58 -0.84 -0.73 8.24
CA ILE A 58 -1.36 -0.67 6.86
C ILE A 58 -1.52 0.78 6.41
N SER A 59 -2.10 1.63 7.25
CA SER A 59 -2.29 3.05 6.91
C SER A 59 -0.96 3.78 6.71
N GLN A 60 0.03 3.51 7.57
CA GLN A 60 1.38 4.07 7.43
C GLN A 60 2.05 3.58 6.15
N GLY A 61 1.97 2.29 5.82
CA GLY A 61 2.51 1.73 4.59
C GLY A 61 1.86 2.31 3.33
N LEU A 62 0.54 2.50 3.32
CA LEU A 62 -0.18 3.14 2.21
C LEU A 62 0.24 4.61 2.02
N ASN A 63 0.41 5.35 3.11
CA ASN A 63 0.88 6.74 3.03
C ASN A 63 2.29 6.81 2.46
N GLN A 64 3.17 5.86 2.81
CA GLN A 64 4.51 5.77 2.24
C GLN A 64 4.49 5.44 0.75
N SER A 65 3.66 4.47 0.32
CA SER A 65 3.59 4.12 -1.11
C SER A 65 3.09 5.27 -1.97
N VAL A 66 2.05 5.99 -1.52
CA VAL A 66 1.54 7.19 -2.22
C VAL A 66 2.61 8.28 -2.29
N SER A 67 3.38 8.47 -1.22
CA SER A 67 4.49 9.44 -1.22
C SER A 67 5.60 9.05 -2.20
N LEU A 68 5.93 7.77 -2.33
CA LEU A 68 6.95 7.30 -3.28
C LEU A 68 6.49 7.46 -4.72
N GLU A 69 5.22 7.15 -5.01
CA GLU A 69 4.62 7.37 -6.33
C GLU A 69 4.68 8.85 -6.73
N ALA A 70 4.33 9.76 -5.82
CA ALA A 70 4.40 11.20 -6.07
C ALA A 70 5.84 11.69 -6.30
N MET A 71 6.83 11.19 -5.54
CA MET A 71 8.23 11.55 -5.76
C MET A 71 8.77 11.04 -7.10
N LEU A 72 8.34 9.86 -7.55
CA LEU A 72 8.72 9.33 -8.86
C LEU A 72 8.12 10.15 -10.01
N ASP A 73 6.86 10.57 -9.88
CA ASP A 73 6.19 11.46 -10.84
C ASP A 73 6.90 12.82 -10.99
N ASP A 74 7.49 13.34 -9.92
CA ASP A 74 8.26 14.60 -9.94
C ASP A 74 9.63 14.42 -10.60
N ILE A 75 10.28 13.26 -10.39
CA ILE A 75 11.57 12.92 -11.04
C ILE A 75 11.39 12.69 -12.54
N GLU A 76 10.31 12.04 -12.97
CA GLU A 76 10.03 11.82 -14.41
C GLU A 76 9.66 13.11 -15.17
N LYS A 77 9.28 14.18 -14.46
CA LYS A 77 8.92 15.48 -15.05
C LYS A 77 10.09 16.45 -15.18
N GLU A 78 11.26 16.16 -14.60
CA GLU A 78 12.42 16.99 -14.89
C GLU A 78 12.80 16.82 -16.37
N PRO A 79 12.81 17.91 -17.16
CA PRO A 79 13.34 17.82 -18.52
C PRO A 79 14.79 17.33 -18.44
N PRO A 80 15.27 16.53 -19.41
CA PRO A 80 16.67 16.15 -19.44
C PRO A 80 17.49 17.42 -19.34
N VAL A 81 18.37 17.49 -18.34
CA VAL A 81 19.27 18.62 -18.12
C VAL A 81 20.00 18.85 -19.44
N THR A 82 19.57 19.86 -20.19
CA THR A 82 20.37 20.43 -21.25
C THR A 82 21.63 20.96 -20.58
N ASP A 83 22.78 20.53 -21.07
CA ASP A 83 24.16 20.75 -20.59
C ASP A 83 24.59 22.24 -20.54
N ASP A 84 23.62 23.16 -20.58
CA ASP A 84 23.77 24.58 -20.85
C ASP A 84 23.73 25.43 -19.55
N GLY A 85 23.66 24.79 -18.39
CA GLY A 85 23.38 25.46 -17.12
C GLY A 85 24.00 24.76 -15.92
N GLN A 86 25.31 24.49 -15.96
CA GLN A 86 26.07 24.17 -14.76
C GLN A 86 26.03 25.41 -13.84
N VAL A 87 25.00 25.49 -12.99
CA VAL A 87 24.94 26.49 -11.93
C VAL A 87 26.05 26.14 -10.96
N ASP A 88 27.04 27.03 -10.92
CA ASP A 88 28.20 26.89 -10.06
C ASP A 88 27.74 26.93 -8.60
N LEU A 89 27.79 25.78 -7.92
CA LEU A 89 27.30 25.61 -6.54
C LEU A 89 28.00 26.58 -5.59
N GLU A 90 29.25 26.93 -5.90
CA GLU A 90 30.05 27.91 -5.18
C GLU A 90 29.47 29.33 -5.29
N ASP A 91 28.95 29.72 -6.46
CA ASP A 91 28.33 31.03 -6.68
C ASP A 91 26.98 31.14 -5.96
N TRP A 92 26.26 30.02 -5.79
CA TRP A 92 25.00 29.98 -5.03
C TRP A 92 25.22 30.06 -3.52
N LEU A 93 26.21 29.32 -3.00
CA LEU A 93 26.57 29.35 -1.57
C LEU A 93 27.10 30.71 -1.13
N SER A 94 27.75 31.45 -2.03
CA SER A 94 28.26 32.79 -1.74
C SER A 94 27.18 33.89 -1.63
N ARG A 95 25.95 33.60 -2.08
CA ARG A 95 24.81 34.55 -2.10
C ARG A 95 23.88 34.46 -0.89
N ILE A 96 24.09 33.50 0.03
CA ILE A 96 23.33 33.33 1.28
C ILE A 96 24.17 33.86 2.45
#